data_AF-A0A2M9P6F0-F1
#
_entry.id   AF-A0A2M9P6F0-F1
#
_cell.length_a   1.000
_cell.length_b   1.000
_cell.length_c   1.000
_cell.angle_alpha   90.00
_cell.angle_beta   90.00
_cell.angle_gamma   90.00
#
_symmetry.space_group_name_H-M   'P 1'
#
loop_
_entity.id
_entity.type
_entity.pdbx_description
1 polymer ?
#
loop_
_entity_poly.entity_id
_entity_poly.type
_entity_poly.pdbx_seq_one_letter_code
_entity_poly.pdbx_strand_id
1 'polypeptide(L)' 'MDKRTSRYIEQWKLSDLQPLTRTFTSDLYKAQSKQGAVVLKVLTDAGAKDEKAAADVLELWGGRGAVQVWHHDEG' A
#
# COMPACT_ATOMS: atom_id res chain seq x y z
N MET A 1 -1.85 -15.80 3.92
CA MET A 1 -1.95 -14.32 3.94
C MET A 1 -1.66 -13.87 5.37
N ASP A 2 -0.85 -12.83 5.57
CA ASP A 2 -0.62 -12.30 6.92
C ASP A 2 -1.84 -11.50 7.43
N LYS A 3 -1.92 -11.26 8.75
CA LYS A 3 -3.06 -10.58 9.37
C LYS A 3 -3.20 -9.10 8.98
N ARG A 4 -2.09 -8.40 8.69
CA ARG A 4 -2.11 -6.98 8.30
C ARG A 4 -2.69 -6.84 6.89
N THR A 5 -2.22 -7.66 5.96
CA THR A 5 -2.70 -7.70 4.57
C THR A 5 -4.21 -7.99 4.50
N SER A 6 -4.70 -8.99 5.25
CA SER A 6 -6.14 -9.28 5.31
C SER A 6 -6.96 -8.11 5.85
N ARG A 7 -6.47 -7.42 6.89
CA ARG A 7 -7.13 -6.23 7.45
C ARG A 7 -7.27 -5.13 6.41
N TYR A 8 -6.22 -4.81 5.66
CA TYR A 8 -6.28 -3.74 4.65
C TYR A 8 -7.19 -4.09 3.48
N ILE A 9 -7.26 -5.36 3.09
CA ILE A 9 -8.16 -5.82 2.04
C ILE A 9 -9.62 -5.57 2.43
N GLU A 10 -10.00 -5.92 3.66
CA GLU A 10 -11.36 -5.69 4.16
C GLU A 10 -11.65 -4.20 4.34
N GLN A 11 -10.75 -3.48 5.03
CA GLN A 11 -10.93 -2.07 5.36
C GLN A 11 -11.04 -1.18 4.12
N TRP A 12 -10.22 -1.45 3.10
CA TRP A 12 -10.18 -0.67 1.86
C TRP A 12 -10.99 -1.30 0.73
N LYS A 13 -11.76 -2.36 1.03
CA LYS A 13 -12.66 -3.05 0.07
C LYS A 13 -11.95 -3.47 -1.21
N LEU A 14 -10.76 -4.02 -1.06
CA LEU A 14 -9.93 -4.52 -2.16
C LEU A 14 -10.37 -5.93 -2.56
N SER A 15 -10.18 -6.28 -3.83
CA SER A 15 -10.43 -7.62 -4.37
C SER A 15 -9.36 -8.01 -5.40
N ASP A 16 -9.38 -9.27 -5.86
CA ASP A 16 -8.43 -9.81 -6.86
C ASP A 16 -6.95 -9.50 -6.48
N LEU A 17 -6.58 -9.86 -5.26
CA LEU A 17 -5.23 -9.62 -4.74
C LEU A 17 -4.23 -10.55 -5.43
N GLN A 18 -3.26 -9.97 -6.13
CA GLN A 18 -2.20 -10.70 -6.81
C GLN A 18 -0.84 -10.20 -6.32
N PRO A 19 0.05 -11.09 -5.84
CA PRO A 19 1.40 -10.68 -5.43
C PRO A 19 2.17 -10.17 -6.66
N LEU A 20 2.80 -9.00 -6.52
CA LEU A 20 3.66 -8.41 -7.56
C LEU A 20 5.12 -8.68 -7.25
N THR A 21 5.58 -8.29 -6.07
CA THR A 21 6.96 -8.47 -5.63
C THR A 21 7.07 -8.34 -4.12
N ARG A 22 8.17 -8.87 -3.58
CA ARG A 22 8.58 -8.75 -2.18
C ARG A 22 9.98 -8.18 -2.14
N THR A 23 10.15 -7.14 -1.33
CA THR A 23 11.43 -6.48 -1.07
C THR A 23 11.78 -6.66 0.40
N PHE A 24 12.95 -6.16 0.81
CA PHE A 24 13.32 -6.14 2.23
C PHE A 24 12.39 -5.25 3.07
N THR A 25 11.89 -4.15 2.49
CA THR A 25 11.09 -3.14 3.20
C THR A 25 9.59 -3.29 3.00
N SER A 26 9.13 -4.06 2.01
CA SER A 26 7.69 -4.16 1.71
C SER A 26 7.29 -5.35 0.86
N ASP A 27 6.02 -5.72 1.01
CA ASP A 27 5.28 -6.59 0.10
C ASP A 27 4.34 -5.74 -0.76
N LEU A 28 4.39 -5.97 -2.08
CA LEU A 28 3.56 -5.28 -3.06
C LEU A 28 2.56 -6.24 -3.70
N TYR A 29 1.31 -5.80 -3.76
CA TYR A 29 0.21 -6.53 -4.37
C TYR A 29 -0.52 -5.64 -5.37
N LYS A 30 -0.93 -6.22 -6.50
CA LYS A 30 -1.96 -5.64 -7.36
C LYS A 30 -3.32 -6.01 -6.77
N ALA A 31 -4.25 -5.08 -6.78
CA ALA A 31 -5.63 -5.32 -6.36
C ALA A 31 -6.60 -4.52 -7.23
N GLN A 32 -7.88 -4.84 -7.09
CA GLN A 32 -8.99 -4.05 -7.62
C GLN A 32 -9.70 -3.32 -6.49
N SER A 33 -10.12 -2.09 -6.77
CA SER A 33 -10.99 -1.27 -5.93
C SER A 33 -12.22 -0.84 -6.75
N LYS A 34 -13.18 -0.17 -6.11
CA LYS A 34 -14.34 0.38 -6.83
C LYS A 34 -13.96 1.39 -7.92
N GLN A 35 -12.84 2.10 -7.77
CA GLN A 35 -12.40 3.10 -8.75
C GLN A 35 -11.34 2.55 -9.73
N GLY A 36 -11.03 1.24 -9.67
CA GLY A 36 -10.15 0.56 -10.63
C GLY A 36 -8.97 -0.16 -9.99
N ALA A 37 -7.97 -0.47 -10.82
CA ALA A 37 -6.78 -1.20 -10.42
C ALA A 37 -5.88 -0.34 -9.53
N VAL A 38 -5.43 -0.90 -8.41
CA VAL A 38 -4.59 -0.24 -7.41
C VAL A 38 -3.42 -1.14 -7.00
N VAL A 39 -2.43 -0.56 -6.33
CA VAL A 39 -1.32 -1.29 -5.70
C VAL A 39 -1.43 -1.16 -4.20
N LEU A 40 -1.49 -2.28 -3.49
CA LEU A 40 -1.38 -2.35 -2.04
C LEU A 40 0.10 -2.56 -1.68
N LYS A 41 0.67 -1.62 -0.92
CA LYS A 41 2.00 -1.74 -0.33
C LYS A 41 1.88 -1.98 1.17
N VAL A 42 2.43 -3.09 1.64
CA VAL A 42 2.46 -3.44 3.06
C VAL A 42 3.92 -3.42 3.53
N LEU A 43 4.25 -2.52 4.45
CA LEU A 43 5.61 -2.39 4.97
C LEU A 43 5.96 -3.54 5.91
N THR A 44 7.20 -4.02 5.79
CA THR A 44 7.82 -4.89 6.81
C THR A 44 8.18 -4.05 8.04
N ASP A 45 8.55 -4.68 9.14
CA ASP A 45 8.97 -3.96 10.34
C ASP A 45 10.26 -3.13 10.11
N ALA A 46 11.09 -3.52 9.13
CA ALA A 46 12.21 -2.71 8.67
C ALA A 46 11.73 -1.50 7.84
N GLY A 47 10.85 -1.73 6.87
CA GLY A 47 10.29 -0.64 6.06
C GLY A 47 9.47 0.37 6.86
N ALA A 48 8.79 -0.05 7.92
CA ALA A 48 8.04 0.85 8.80
C ALA A 48 8.93 1.86 9.54
N LYS A 49 10.21 1.55 9.74
CA LYS A 49 11.18 2.49 10.34
C LYS A 49 11.73 3.47 9.30
N ASP A 50 11.98 2.99 8.10
CA ASP A 50 12.69 3.76 7.06
C ASP A 50 11.75 4.53 6.13
N GLU A 51 10.53 4.05 5.92
CA GLU A 51 9.61 4.54 4.88
C GLU A 51 8.32 5.17 5.44
N LYS A 52 8.19 5.36 6.77
CA LYS A 52 6.97 5.90 7.38
C LYS A 52 6.58 7.26 6.79
N ALA A 53 7.56 8.14 6.58
CA ALA A 53 7.34 9.48 6.03
C ALA A 53 7.03 9.50 4.53
N ALA A 54 7.17 8.39 3.81
CA ALA A 54 6.98 8.35 2.37
C ALA A 54 5.51 8.55 1.97
N ALA A 55 4.56 8.09 2.78
CA ALA A 55 3.13 8.27 2.53
C ALA A 55 2.74 9.76 2.58
N ASP A 56 3.17 10.47 3.62
CA ASP A 56 2.92 11.91 3.81
C ASP A 56 3.47 12.74 2.64
N VAL A 57 4.68 12.40 2.18
CA VAL A 57 5.29 13.06 1.02
C VAL A 57 4.44 12.79 -0.23
N LEU A 58 4.07 11.55 -0.51
CA LEU A 58 3.29 11.23 -1.72
C LEU A 58 1.90 11.89 -1.70
N GLU A 59 1.28 12.04 -0.53
CA GLU A 59 0.03 12.77 -0.37
C GLU A 59 0.21 14.26 -0.68
N LEU A 60 1.26 14.91 -0.15
CA LEU A 60 1.59 16.31 -0.44
C LEU A 60 1.75 16.57 -1.95
N TRP A 61 2.34 15.62 -2.68
CA TRP A 61 2.52 15.73 -4.13
C TRP A 61 1.27 15.35 -4.93
N GLY A 62 0.25 14.75 -4.30
CA GLY A 62 -1.05 14.47 -4.91
C GLY A 62 -0.99 13.68 -6.21
N GLY A 63 -0.01 12.77 -6.35
CA GLY A 63 0.18 11.98 -7.57
C GLY A 63 0.93 12.70 -8.71
N ARG A 64 1.46 13.89 -8.50
CA ARG A 64 2.29 14.58 -9.52
C ARG A 64 3.67 13.92 -9.62
N GLY A 65 3.88 13.14 -10.67
CA GLY A 65 5.19 12.61 -11.07
C GLY A 65 5.53 11.19 -10.62
N ALA A 66 4.66 10.54 -9.82
CA ALA A 66 4.90 9.16 -9.39
C ALA A 66 3.57 8.38 -9.23
N VAL A 67 3.03 8.34 -8.02
CA VAL A 67 1.81 7.60 -7.66
C VAL A 67 0.94 8.46 -6.77
N GLN A 68 -0.38 8.34 -6.94
CA GLN A 68 -1.35 8.98 -6.06
C GLN A 68 -1.67 8.02 -4.90
N VAL A 69 -1.54 8.50 -3.67
CA VAL A 69 -1.99 7.76 -2.49
C VAL A 69 -3.50 7.91 -2.37
N TRP A 70 -4.19 6.78 -2.18
CA TRP A 70 -5.64 6.75 -2.00
C TRP A 70 -6.02 6.52 -0.54
N HIS A 71 -5.29 5.62 0.11
CA HIS A 71 -5.37 5.34 1.53
C HIS A 71 -3.96 5.06 2.06
N HIS A 72 -3.67 5.51 3.28
CA HIS A 72 -2.54 5.05 4.06
C HIS A 72 -2.98 4.79 5.50
N ASP A 73 -2.20 4.01 6.23
CA ASP A 73 -2.35 3.79 7.67
C ASP A 73 -1.29 4.63 8.38
N GLU A 74 -1.66 5.45 9.36
CA GLU A 74 -0.73 6.32 10.11
C GLU A 74 0.16 5.53 11.09
N GLY A 75 -0.17 4.25 11.31
CA GLY A 75 0.54 3.33 12.20
C GLY A 75 0.08 3.44 13.64
#